data_AF-A0A532C669-F1
#
_entry.id   AF-A0A532C669-F1
#
_cell.length_a   1.000
_cell.length_b   1.000
_cell.length_c   1.000
_cell.angle_alpha   90.00
_cell.angle_beta   90.00
_cell.angle_gamma   90.00
#
_symmetry.space_group_name_H-M   'P 1'
#
loop_
_entity.id
_entity.type
_entity.pdbx_description
1 polymer ?
#
loop_
_entity_poly.entity_id
_entity_poly.type
_entity_poly.pdbx_seq_one_letter_code
_entity_poly.pdbx_strand_id
1 'polypeptide(L)' 'MTDNRKTRDFLLRDLPTDLADKLKVAASLHHAPMKAYIQGVLEGHVRELEKKGITLSLPK' A
#
# COMPACT_ATOMS: atom_id res chain seq x y z
N MET A 1 -17.02 -19.17 -9.81
CA MET A 1 -17.25 -17.85 -10.42
C MET A 1 -16.09 -16.97 -10.00
N THR A 2 -15.10 -16.79 -10.88
CA THR A 2 -13.90 -16.00 -10.60
C THR A 2 -14.27 -14.53 -10.66
N ASP A 3 -14.44 -13.92 -9.50
CA ASP A 3 -14.57 -12.48 -9.34
C ASP A 3 -13.31 -11.83 -9.93
N ASN A 4 -13.44 -11.26 -11.12
CA ASN A 4 -12.36 -10.64 -11.87
C ASN A 4 -12.03 -9.30 -11.20
N ARG A 5 -11.41 -9.35 -10.00
CA ARG A 5 -10.98 -8.16 -9.27
C ARG A 5 -10.00 -7.41 -10.17
N LYS A 6 -10.48 -6.32 -10.78
CA LYS A 6 -9.67 -5.44 -11.62
C LYS A 6 -8.54 -4.87 -10.76
N THR A 7 -7.35 -5.44 -10.87
CA THR A 7 -6.14 -4.89 -10.24
C THR A 7 -5.50 -3.87 -11.18
N ARG A 8 -4.88 -2.84 -10.60
CA ARG A 8 -3.96 -1.95 -11.32
C ARG A 8 -2.59 -2.09 -10.69
N ASP A 9 -1.57 -2.20 -11.53
CA ASP A 9 -0.19 -2.25 -11.05
C ASP A 9 0.26 -0.87 -10.57
N PHE A 10 0.95 -0.86 -9.45
CA PHE A 10 1.52 0.34 -8.84
C PHE A 10 2.99 0.06 -8.51
N LEU A 11 3.89 0.75 -9.21
CA LEU A 11 5.34 0.59 -9.06
C LEU A 11 5.89 1.79 -8.29
N LEU A 12 6.58 1.51 -7.17
CA LEU A 12 7.38 2.49 -6.46
C LEU A 12 8.79 2.52 -7.06
N ARG A 13 9.19 3.66 -7.62
CA ARG A 13 10.52 3.90 -8.20
C ARG A 13 11.28 4.90 -7.34
N ASP A 14 12.61 4.88 -7.47
CA ASP A 14 13.53 5.83 -6.83
C ASP A 14 13.38 5.92 -5.30
N LEU A 15 12.98 4.80 -4.67
CA LEU A 15 12.92 4.71 -3.22
C LEU A 15 14.36 4.75 -2.68
N PRO A 16 14.68 5.62 -1.71
CA PRO A 16 15.98 5.60 -1.06
C PRO A 16 16.31 4.20 -0.54
N THR A 17 17.53 3.72 -0.78
CA THR A 17 17.93 2.34 -0.43
C THR A 17 17.66 2.02 1.04
N ASP A 18 18.01 2.95 1.93
CA ASP A 18 17.77 2.83 3.37
C ASP A 18 16.28 2.67 3.71
N LEU A 19 15.39 3.39 3.01
CA LEU A 19 13.95 3.24 3.21
C LEU A 19 13.45 1.88 2.71
N ALA A 20 13.94 1.41 1.56
CA ALA A 20 13.58 0.11 1.02
C ALA A 20 13.95 -1.03 1.98
N ASP A 21 15.13 -0.95 2.59
CA ASP A 21 15.61 -1.97 3.52
C ASP A 21 14.85 -1.92 4.85
N LYS A 22 14.55 -0.72 5.36
CA LYS A 22 13.68 -0.56 6.55
C LYS A 22 12.30 -1.16 6.34
N LEU A 23 11.70 -0.96 5.16
CA LEU A 23 10.40 -1.56 4.83
C LEU A 23 10.48 -3.09 4.76
N LYS A 24 11.60 -3.66 4.29
CA LYS A 24 11.79 -5.13 4.26
C LYS A 24 11.83 -5.68 5.67
N VAL A 25 12.63 -5.07 6.53
CA VAL A 25 12.74 -5.46 7.95
C VAL A 25 11.38 -5.32 8.64
N ALA A 26 10.67 -4.21 8.42
CA ALA A 26 9.35 -4.00 8.99
C ALA A 26 8.35 -5.08 8.55
N ALA A 27 8.30 -5.42 7.26
CA ALA A 27 7.44 -6.51 6.78
C ALA A 27 7.76 -7.85 7.47
N SER A 28 9.05 -8.16 7.67
CA SER A 28 9.48 -9.36 8.40
C SER A 28 9.03 -9.37 9.86
N LEU A 29 9.13 -8.25 10.57
CA LEU A 29 8.67 -8.12 11.96
C LEU A 29 7.16 -8.34 12.10
N HIS A 30 6.39 -7.97 11.08
CA HIS A 30 4.95 -8.20 11.03
C HIS A 30 4.57 -9.59 10.49
N HIS A 31 5.55 -10.48 10.29
CA HIS A 31 5.35 -11.82 9.70
C HIS A 31 4.56 -11.80 8.39
N ALA A 32 4.75 -10.75 7.60
CA ALA A 32 3.96 -10.49 6.40
C ALA A 32 4.87 -10.40 5.16
N PRO A 33 4.42 -10.88 3.98
CA PRO A 33 5.07 -10.58 2.72
C PRO A 33 5.10 -9.06 2.48
N MET A 34 6.19 -8.55 1.90
CA MET A 34 6.37 -7.12 1.61
C MET A 34 5.15 -6.47 0.96
N LYS A 35 4.57 -7.12 -0.06
CA LYS A 35 3.36 -6.65 -0.75
C LYS A 35 2.21 -6.43 0.23
N ALA A 36 1.92 -7.42 1.08
CA ALA A 36 0.81 -7.35 2.02
C ALA A 36 1.05 -6.28 3.09
N TYR A 37 2.29 -6.16 3.55
CA TYR A 37 2.69 -5.12 4.50
C TYR A 37 2.48 -3.71 3.92
N ILE A 38 3.05 -3.43 2.75
CA ILE A 38 2.90 -2.12 2.08
C ILE A 38 1.43 -1.84 1.78
N GLN A 39 0.68 -2.83 1.27
CA GLN A 39 -0.75 -2.68 1.01
C GLN A 39 -1.51 -2.30 2.28
N GLY A 40 -1.24 -2.95 3.42
CA GLY A 40 -1.87 -2.60 4.71
C GLY A 40 -1.54 -1.18 5.17
N VAL A 41 -0.29 -0.74 5.00
CA VAL A 41 0.12 0.64 5.31
C VAL A 41 -0.64 1.65 4.44
N LEU A 42 -0.73 1.39 3.13
CA LEU A 42 -1.44 2.27 2.18
C LEU A 42 -2.95 2.31 2.46
N GLU A 43 -3.58 1.15 2.68
CA GLU A 43 -5.01 1.08 3.03
C GLU A 43 -5.30 1.79 4.35
N GLY A 44 -4.44 1.63 5.36
CA GLY A 44 -4.55 2.34 6.63
C GLY A 44 -4.49 3.86 6.41
N HIS A 45 -3.54 4.33 5.61
CA HIS A 45 -3.43 5.75 5.28
C HIS A 45 -4.67 6.29 4.56
N VAL A 46 -5.19 5.57 3.56
CA VAL A 46 -6.43 5.95 2.85
C VAL A 46 -7.62 6.04 3.80
N ARG A 47 -7.82 5.04 4.67
CA ARG A 47 -8.91 5.06 5.66
C ARG A 47 -8.83 6.27 6.58
N GLU A 48 -7.63 6.67 7.01
CA GLU A 48 -7.45 7.85 7.86
C GLU A 48 -7.75 9.16 7.12
N LEU A 49 -7.48 9.24 5.81
CA LEU A 49 -7.87 10.39 4.98
C LEU A 49 -9.39 10.45 4.78
N GLU A 50 -10.03 9.30 4.52
CA GLU A 50 -11.48 9.21 4.35
C GLU A 50 -12.23 9.60 5.64
N LYS A 51 -11.73 9.17 6.82
CA LYS A 51 -12.27 9.62 8.13
C LYS A 51 -12.22 11.14 8.31
N LYS A 52 -11.27 11.82 7.67
CA LYS A 52 -11.15 13.28 7.68
C LYS A 52 -12.03 13.97 6.62
N GLY A 53 -12.85 13.21 5.89
CA GLY A 53 -13.73 13.72 4.83
C GLY A 53 -13.03 13.99 3.50
N ILE A 54 -11.79 13.55 3.33
CA ILE A 54 -11.06 13.73 2.07
C ILE A 54 -11.51 12.66 1.07
N THR A 55 -12.14 13.08 -0.03
CA THR A 55 -12.55 12.17 -1.11
C THR A 55 -11.37 11.92 -2.05
N LEU A 56 -10.89 10.67 -2.09
CA LEU A 56 -9.73 10.27 -2.89
C LEU A 56 -10.19 9.55 -4.18
N SER A 57 -10.92 10.25 -5.04
CA SER A 57 -11.30 9.74 -6.35
C SER A 57 -10.66 10.58 -7.46
N LEU A 58 -10.05 9.91 -8.44
CA LEU A 58 -9.69 10.57 -9.69
C LEU A 58 -10.98 10.75 -10.52
N PRO A 59 -11.17 11.91 -11.17
CA PRO A 59 -12.24 12.06 -12.16
C PRO A 59 -12.07 11.00 -13.25
N LYS A 60 -13.20 10.42 -13.67
CA LYS A 60 -13.25 9.37 -14.69
C LYS A 60 -12.88 9.91 -16.07
#